data_AF-A0A8C6IB46-F1
#
_entry.id   AF-A0A8C6IB46-F1
#
_cell.length_a   1.000
_cell.length_b   1.000
_cell.length_c   1.000
_cell.angle_alpha   90.00
_cell.angle_beta   90.00
_cell.angle_gamma   90.00
#
_symmetry.space_group_name_H-M   'P 1'
#
loop_
_entity.id
_entity.type
_entity.pdbx_description
1 polymer ?
#
loop_
_entity_poly.entity_id
_entity_poly.type
_entity_poly.pdbx_seq_one_letter_code
_entity_poly.pdbx_strand_id
1 'polypeptide(L)'
;MPLEFLLGHIWDPSYLIGIHMEEIHSDHLSTIEKDSNGEALWVWCYPSTTASLRNLLLRKCCLTDENKLLHPFVFGQYRRTWFYVTTVEVPDSSVLKKVTHFSIVLTAKDFNPEKYAAFTRILCRIYLKYGSPVKMMESYIAVLTKGICQSEENGSFLSRDFDGRKAYLAGSIKDIVSQFGMETVILHTALMLKKRIVVYHPKIEAVQEFTRTLPALVWHRQDWTILHSYMHLHAEELEGLQMCTGYIAGFVELEVSNRPDLYDVFVNLADSEITIAPLAKEAMTMGKLHKEIGQLIVQSAEDPEKSDSQVIQDIALKTKEIFTHLAPFSEVSDDGGKVILNVEALKQQRFPPATENFLYHLAAAEQMLKV
;
A
#
# COMPACT_ATOMS: atom_id res chain seq x y z
N MET A 1 32.03 -15.55 -13.98
CA MET A 1 30.62 -15.91 -14.23
C MET A 1 29.90 -14.63 -14.61
N PRO A 2 29.15 -14.53 -15.73
CA PRO A 2 28.62 -13.25 -16.19
C PRO A 2 27.56 -12.71 -15.21
N LEU A 3 27.54 -11.38 -15.03
CA LEU A 3 26.65 -10.63 -14.13
C LEU A 3 25.14 -10.91 -14.30
N GLU A 4 24.72 -11.54 -15.40
CA GLU A 4 23.32 -11.84 -15.73
C GLU A 4 22.67 -12.83 -14.75
N PHE A 5 23.45 -13.74 -14.16
CA PHE A 5 22.91 -14.73 -13.21
C PHE A 5 22.63 -14.16 -11.80
N LEU A 6 23.33 -13.08 -11.40
CA LEU A 6 23.21 -12.48 -10.06
C LEU A 6 22.09 -11.44 -9.97
N LEU A 7 21.79 -10.75 -11.07
CA LEU A 7 20.63 -9.85 -11.17
C LEU A 7 19.36 -10.57 -11.64
N GLY A 8 19.47 -11.76 -12.25
CA GLY A 8 18.33 -12.51 -12.81
C GLY A 8 17.27 -12.91 -11.78
N HIS A 9 17.64 -13.17 -10.52
CA HIS A 9 16.67 -13.47 -9.46
C HIS A 9 15.84 -12.26 -9.02
N ILE A 10 16.28 -11.04 -9.34
CA ILE A 10 15.57 -9.79 -9.03
C ILE A 10 14.94 -9.20 -10.32
N TRP A 11 15.38 -9.63 -11.52
CA TRP A 11 15.11 -8.89 -12.77
C TRP A 11 14.88 -9.72 -14.04
N ASP A 12 14.61 -11.02 -13.98
CA ASP A 12 14.27 -11.78 -15.21
C ASP A 12 12.77 -11.65 -15.59
N PRO A 13 12.42 -11.03 -16.74
CA PRO A 13 11.07 -11.06 -17.29
C PRO A 13 10.72 -12.44 -17.90
N SER A 14 11.64 -13.40 -17.96
CA SER A 14 11.41 -14.72 -18.57
C SER A 14 10.85 -15.75 -17.59
N TYR A 15 10.86 -15.47 -16.28
CA TYR A 15 10.06 -16.22 -15.28
C TYR A 15 8.57 -15.81 -15.30
N LEU A 16 8.11 -15.16 -16.38
CA LEU A 16 6.73 -14.71 -16.64
C LEU A 16 5.76 -15.81 -17.13
N ILE A 17 6.09 -17.10 -17.05
CA ILE A 17 5.14 -18.18 -17.35
C ILE A 17 5.15 -19.21 -16.22
N GLY A 18 4.72 -18.76 -15.05
CA GLY A 18 4.01 -19.61 -14.11
C GLY A 18 2.58 -19.09 -14.06
N ILE A 19 1.65 -19.76 -14.76
CA ILE A 19 0.23 -19.65 -14.45
C ILE A 19 0.09 -20.28 -13.06
N HIS A 20 0.33 -19.50 -12.01
CA HIS A 20 -0.25 -19.81 -10.72
C HIS A 20 -1.74 -19.67 -10.91
N MET A 21 -2.48 -20.74 -10.60
CA MET A 21 -3.90 -20.59 -10.31
C MET A 21 -3.98 -19.49 -9.25
N GLU A 22 -4.57 -18.34 -9.58
CA GLU A 22 -4.91 -17.33 -8.60
C GLU A 22 -5.94 -17.95 -7.66
N GLU A 23 -5.46 -18.56 -6.58
CA GLU A 23 -6.29 -18.89 -5.43
C GLU A 23 -6.85 -17.59 -4.86
N ILE A 24 -8.17 -17.51 -4.77
CA ILE A 24 -8.83 -16.34 -4.24
C ILE A 24 -8.71 -16.42 -2.72
N HIS A 25 -7.70 -15.76 -2.17
CA HIS A 25 -7.42 -15.71 -0.74
C HIS A 25 -8.25 -14.62 -0.05
N SER A 26 -9.58 -14.65 -0.22
CA SER A 26 -10.46 -13.88 0.66
C SER A 26 -10.79 -14.73 1.90
N ASP A 27 -10.36 -14.25 3.06
CA ASP A 27 -10.40 -15.02 4.31
C ASP A 27 -11.75 -14.85 5.03
N HIS A 28 -12.42 -13.72 4.84
CA HIS A 28 -13.58 -13.33 5.63
C HIS A 28 -14.49 -12.35 4.90
N LEU A 29 -15.79 -12.56 5.06
CA LEU A 29 -16.86 -11.67 4.62
C LEU A 29 -17.75 -11.34 5.82
N SER A 30 -18.11 -10.06 5.99
CA SER A 30 -19.07 -9.65 7.01
C SER A 30 -19.95 -8.49 6.60
N THR A 31 -21.07 -8.37 7.30
CA THR A 31 -22.04 -7.30 7.15
C THR A 31 -22.19 -6.54 8.45
N ILE A 32 -22.11 -5.22 8.36
CA ILE A 32 -22.36 -4.28 9.45
C ILE A 32 -23.53 -3.41 9.03
N GLU A 33 -24.53 -3.24 9.87
CA GLU A 33 -25.70 -2.40 9.61
C GLU A 33 -25.71 -1.21 10.57
N LYS A 34 -26.14 -0.04 10.09
CA LYS A 34 -26.53 1.09 10.92
C LYS A 34 -28.05 1.13 10.98
N ASP A 35 -28.61 0.99 12.16
CA ASP A 35 -30.05 0.99 12.35
C ASP A 35 -30.63 2.42 12.33
N SER A 36 -31.96 2.52 12.45
CA SER A 36 -32.67 3.79 12.54
C SER A 36 -32.44 4.55 13.86
N ASN A 37 -31.84 3.91 14.86
CA ASN A 37 -31.47 4.54 16.13
C ASN A 37 -30.04 5.12 16.09
N GLY A 38 -29.31 4.93 14.99
CA GLY A 38 -27.94 5.39 14.83
C GLY A 38 -26.88 4.36 15.25
N GLU A 39 -27.28 3.19 15.73
CA GLU A 39 -26.36 2.17 16.23
C GLU A 39 -25.79 1.32 15.09
N ALA A 40 -24.46 1.16 15.07
CA ALA A 40 -23.77 0.27 14.14
C ALA A 40 -23.60 -1.12 14.76
N LEU A 41 -24.20 -2.13 14.11
CA LEU A 41 -24.28 -3.51 14.59
C LEU A 41 -23.58 -4.45 13.62
N TRP A 42 -22.76 -5.35 14.17
CA TRP A 42 -22.22 -6.46 13.41
C TRP A 42 -23.27 -7.56 13.28
N VAL A 43 -23.84 -7.71 12.09
CA VAL A 43 -25.01 -8.57 11.87
C VAL A 43 -24.60 -9.99 11.50
N TRP A 44 -23.56 -10.12 10.67
CA TRP A 44 -23.21 -11.41 10.11
C TRP A 44 -21.74 -11.50 9.70
N CYS A 45 -21.18 -12.71 9.77
CA CYS A 45 -19.88 -13.02 9.20
C CYS A 45 -19.74 -14.48 8.78
N TYR A 46 -18.83 -14.73 7.83
CA TYR A 46 -18.39 -16.05 7.42
C TYR A 46 -16.89 -16.05 7.09
N PRO A 47 -16.13 -17.09 7.48
CA PRO A 47 -16.56 -18.25 8.27
C PRO A 47 -16.74 -17.93 9.76
N SER A 48 -15.79 -17.22 10.36
CA SER A 48 -15.88 -16.61 11.70
C SER A 48 -14.73 -15.62 11.84
N THR A 49 -14.80 -14.70 12.81
CA THR A 49 -13.75 -13.71 13.04
C THR A 49 -13.39 -13.58 14.51
N THR A 50 -12.21 -13.04 14.79
CA THR A 50 -11.76 -12.75 16.15
C THR A 50 -12.40 -11.46 16.67
N ALA A 51 -12.51 -11.31 18.00
CA ALA A 51 -13.02 -10.09 18.60
C ALA A 51 -12.18 -8.85 18.23
N SER A 52 -10.85 -9.00 18.19
CA SER A 52 -9.90 -7.96 17.77
C SER A 52 -10.19 -7.46 16.36
N LEU A 53 -10.28 -8.38 15.38
CA LEU A 53 -10.55 -8.01 14.00
C LEU A 53 -11.96 -7.42 13.83
N ARG A 54 -12.97 -7.98 14.50
CA ARG A 54 -14.34 -7.41 14.51
C ARG A 54 -14.36 -5.97 15.02
N ASN A 55 -13.71 -5.70 16.17
CA ASN A 55 -13.68 -4.37 16.76
C ASN A 55 -12.93 -3.37 15.87
N LEU A 56 -11.83 -3.79 15.25
CA LEU A 56 -11.12 -3.00 14.26
C LEU A 56 -12.04 -2.62 13.09
N LEU A 57 -12.68 -3.61 12.46
CA LEU A 57 -13.51 -3.39 11.27
C LEU A 57 -14.75 -2.54 11.56
N LEU A 58 -15.34 -2.63 12.77
CA LEU A 58 -16.40 -1.73 13.23
C LEU A 58 -15.94 -0.26 13.33
N ARG A 59 -14.67 -0.02 13.71
CA ARG A 59 -14.09 1.34 13.68
C ARG A 59 -13.83 1.79 12.24
N LYS A 60 -13.42 0.89 11.35
CA LYS A 60 -13.08 1.23 9.96
C LYS A 60 -14.30 1.43 9.06
N CYS A 61 -15.48 0.92 9.43
CA CYS A 61 -16.64 0.89 8.53
C CYS A 61 -17.40 2.21 8.37
N CYS A 62 -16.90 3.34 8.89
CA CYS A 62 -17.48 4.69 8.74
C CYS A 62 -18.95 4.86 9.22
N LEU A 63 -19.57 3.82 9.81
CA LEU A 63 -20.97 3.86 10.27
C LEU A 63 -21.12 4.33 11.73
N THR A 64 -20.05 4.23 12.52
CA THR A 64 -20.03 4.46 13.97
C THR A 64 -19.94 5.93 14.38
N ASP A 65 -19.66 6.83 13.45
CA ASP A 65 -19.43 8.25 13.74
C ASP A 65 -20.52 9.09 13.06
N GLU A 66 -21.49 9.60 13.85
CA GLU A 66 -22.71 10.23 13.34
C GLU A 66 -22.48 11.52 12.54
N ASN A 67 -21.31 12.15 12.71
CA ASN A 67 -20.98 13.44 12.09
C ASN A 67 -19.89 13.36 11.02
N LYS A 68 -19.44 12.15 10.67
CA LYS A 68 -18.42 11.98 9.62
C LYS A 68 -19.06 11.73 8.27
N LEU A 69 -18.39 12.27 7.26
CA LEU A 69 -18.70 12.03 5.86
C LEU A 69 -18.59 10.53 5.58
N LEU A 70 -19.62 9.95 4.96
CA LEU A 70 -19.59 8.54 4.61
C LEU A 70 -18.66 8.32 3.42
N HIS A 71 -17.68 7.45 3.61
CA HIS A 71 -16.74 7.06 2.58
C HIS A 71 -17.26 5.80 1.87
N PRO A 72 -17.59 5.86 0.56
CA PRO A 72 -18.23 4.75 -0.14
C PRO A 72 -17.37 3.49 -0.21
N PHE A 73 -16.05 3.66 -0.26
CA PHE A 73 -15.09 2.58 -0.30
C PHE A 73 -13.82 2.97 0.45
N VAL A 74 -13.38 2.12 1.37
CA VAL A 74 -12.11 2.27 2.08
C VAL A 74 -11.37 0.95 2.13
N PHE A 75 -10.05 1.01 2.13
CA PHE A 75 -9.19 -0.16 2.28
C PHE A 75 -7.98 0.13 3.17
N GLY A 76 -7.44 -0.92 3.76
CA GLY A 76 -6.25 -0.84 4.58
C GLY A 76 -5.77 -2.22 4.98
N GLN A 77 -4.75 -2.24 5.84
CA GLN A 77 -4.09 -3.47 6.22
C GLN A 77 -3.98 -3.59 7.73
N TYR A 78 -4.26 -4.78 8.25
CA TYR A 78 -4.04 -5.13 9.64
C TYR A 78 -3.38 -6.51 9.72
N ARG A 79 -2.18 -6.58 10.30
CA ARG A 79 -1.41 -7.82 10.49
C ARG A 79 -1.29 -8.67 9.21
N ARG A 80 -0.87 -8.06 8.08
CA ARG A 80 -0.72 -8.74 6.77
C ARG A 80 -2.02 -9.25 6.14
N THR A 81 -3.16 -8.80 6.65
CA THR A 81 -4.47 -9.05 6.04
C THR A 81 -5.03 -7.72 5.59
N TRP A 82 -5.38 -7.62 4.31
CA TRP A 82 -6.07 -6.48 3.75
C TRP A 82 -7.54 -6.53 4.12
N PHE A 83 -8.13 -5.38 4.41
CA PHE A 83 -9.56 -5.21 4.52
C PHE A 83 -10.04 -4.22 3.46
N TYR A 84 -11.22 -4.48 2.94
CA TYR A 84 -11.92 -3.69 1.93
C TYR A 84 -13.35 -3.52 2.39
N VAL A 85 -13.78 -2.26 2.55
CA VAL A 85 -15.10 -1.94 3.09
C VAL A 85 -15.83 -1.08 2.07
N THR A 86 -16.99 -1.54 1.63
CA THR A 86 -17.92 -0.73 0.84
C THR A 86 -19.13 -0.39 1.70
N THR A 87 -19.45 0.89 1.81
CA THR A 87 -20.58 1.40 2.59
C THR A 87 -21.64 1.97 1.66
N VAL A 88 -22.90 1.62 1.91
CA VAL A 88 -24.04 1.96 1.06
C VAL A 88 -25.20 2.47 1.92
N GLU A 89 -25.80 3.57 1.48
CA GLU A 89 -27.08 4.07 2.00
C GLU A 89 -28.23 3.19 1.49
N VAL A 90 -29.15 2.86 2.38
CA VAL A 90 -30.30 2.02 2.09
C VAL A 90 -31.45 2.89 1.57
N PRO A 91 -31.96 2.66 0.35
CA PRO A 91 -33.12 3.40 -0.14
C PRO A 91 -34.38 3.07 0.67
N ASP A 92 -35.30 4.03 0.82
CA ASP A 92 -36.58 3.85 1.54
C ASP A 92 -37.43 2.68 1.00
N SER A 93 -37.29 2.36 -0.29
CA SER A 93 -37.99 1.25 -0.95
C SER A 93 -37.37 -0.12 -0.70
N SER A 94 -36.27 -0.20 0.05
CA SER A 94 -35.52 -1.44 0.30
C SER A 94 -36.30 -2.42 1.17
N VAL A 95 -35.93 -3.70 1.07
CA VAL A 95 -36.40 -4.76 1.97
C VAL A 95 -35.89 -4.58 3.41
N LEU A 96 -34.82 -3.79 3.59
CA LEU A 96 -34.14 -3.52 4.86
C LEU A 96 -34.82 -2.39 5.66
N LYS A 97 -36.05 -2.62 6.14
CA LYS A 97 -36.93 -1.57 6.72
C LYS A 97 -36.43 -0.82 7.97
N LYS A 98 -35.36 -1.27 8.62
CA LYS A 98 -34.81 -0.66 9.86
C LYS A 98 -33.35 -0.26 9.74
N VAL A 99 -32.80 -0.33 8.54
CA VAL A 99 -31.39 -0.10 8.27
C VAL A 99 -31.30 1.17 7.45
N THR A 100 -30.51 2.14 7.91
CA THR A 100 -30.25 3.38 7.16
C THR A 100 -29.06 3.20 6.23
N HIS A 101 -28.03 2.49 6.69
CA HIS A 101 -26.80 2.23 5.96
C HIS A 101 -26.30 0.84 6.30
N PHE A 102 -25.52 0.24 5.41
CA PHE A 102 -24.76 -0.96 5.73
C PHE A 102 -23.39 -0.93 5.07
N SER A 103 -22.47 -1.70 5.64
CA SER A 103 -21.14 -1.93 5.10
C SER A 103 -20.93 -3.42 4.85
N ILE A 104 -20.40 -3.73 3.67
CA ILE A 104 -19.83 -5.04 3.38
C ILE A 104 -18.33 -4.95 3.55
N VAL A 105 -17.80 -5.84 4.39
CA VAL A 105 -16.38 -5.95 4.66
C VAL A 105 -15.87 -7.27 4.09
N LEU A 106 -14.82 -7.18 3.29
CA LEU A 106 -14.10 -8.32 2.75
C LEU A 106 -12.63 -8.22 3.17
N THR A 107 -12.04 -9.32 3.61
CA THR A 107 -10.59 -9.36 3.88
C THR A 107 -9.87 -10.31 2.96
N ALA A 108 -8.67 -9.94 2.50
CA ALA A 108 -7.88 -10.77 1.60
C ALA A 108 -6.37 -10.72 1.92
N LYS A 109 -5.59 -11.59 1.27
CA LYS A 109 -4.12 -11.62 1.36
C LYS A 109 -3.42 -10.77 0.32
N ASP A 110 -4.08 -10.47 -0.79
CA ASP A 110 -3.55 -9.65 -1.88
C ASP A 110 -4.03 -8.20 -1.82
N PHE A 111 -3.21 -7.31 -2.37
CA PHE A 111 -3.54 -5.92 -2.60
C PHE A 111 -4.20 -5.77 -3.99
N ASN A 112 -5.51 -5.55 -4.03
CA ASN A 112 -6.23 -5.25 -5.26
C ASN A 112 -7.51 -4.44 -4.99
N PRO A 113 -7.38 -3.14 -4.65
CA PRO A 113 -8.54 -2.30 -4.32
C PRO A 113 -9.61 -2.30 -5.41
N GLU A 114 -9.23 -2.34 -6.70
CA GLU A 114 -10.15 -2.30 -7.83
C GLU A 114 -11.02 -3.57 -7.91
N LYS A 115 -10.41 -4.75 -7.74
CA LYS A 115 -11.10 -6.05 -7.65
C LYS A 115 -12.10 -6.06 -6.51
N TYR A 116 -11.65 -5.69 -5.32
CA TYR A 116 -12.47 -5.81 -4.13
C TYR A 116 -13.53 -4.71 -4.04
N ALA A 117 -13.30 -3.52 -4.58
CA ALA A 117 -14.33 -2.50 -4.77
C ALA A 117 -15.43 -2.99 -5.73
N ALA A 118 -15.06 -3.55 -6.89
CA ALA A 118 -16.03 -4.09 -7.84
C ALA A 118 -16.83 -5.24 -7.22
N PHE A 119 -16.16 -6.14 -6.52
CA PHE A 119 -16.80 -7.31 -5.94
C PHE A 119 -17.75 -6.96 -4.80
N THR A 120 -17.29 -6.15 -3.83
CA THR A 120 -18.14 -5.73 -2.70
C THR A 120 -19.35 -4.93 -3.15
N ARG A 121 -19.26 -4.13 -4.23
CA ARG A 121 -20.43 -3.46 -4.83
C ARG A 121 -21.48 -4.45 -5.35
N ILE A 122 -21.07 -5.57 -5.95
CA ILE A 122 -22.00 -6.62 -6.38
C ILE A 122 -22.66 -7.26 -5.17
N LEU A 123 -21.89 -7.56 -4.13
CA LEU A 123 -22.42 -8.09 -2.87
C LEU A 123 -23.40 -7.11 -2.22
N CYS A 124 -23.16 -5.80 -2.28
CA CYS A 124 -24.07 -4.79 -1.75
C CYS A 124 -25.41 -4.81 -2.47
N ARG A 125 -25.41 -4.94 -3.80
CA ARG A 125 -26.64 -5.02 -4.60
C ARG A 125 -27.42 -6.30 -4.31
N ILE A 126 -26.74 -7.42 -4.13
CA ILE A 126 -27.36 -8.68 -3.70
C ILE A 126 -28.01 -8.50 -2.32
N TYR A 127 -27.31 -7.86 -1.38
CA TYR A 127 -27.83 -7.62 -0.05
C TYR A 127 -29.06 -6.70 -0.06
N LEU A 128 -29.03 -5.60 -0.82
CA LEU A 128 -30.17 -4.71 -1.02
C LEU A 128 -31.38 -5.41 -1.64
N LYS A 129 -31.15 -6.35 -2.57
CA LYS A 129 -32.23 -7.08 -3.25
C LYS A 129 -32.91 -8.11 -2.35
N TYR A 130 -32.14 -8.89 -1.60
CA TYR A 130 -32.65 -10.04 -0.86
C TYR A 130 -32.79 -9.82 0.64
N GLY A 131 -32.12 -8.81 1.20
CA GLY A 131 -32.09 -8.53 2.65
C GLY A 131 -31.52 -9.69 3.47
N SER A 132 -30.72 -10.55 2.86
CA SER A 132 -30.25 -11.81 3.45
C SER A 132 -28.75 -12.02 3.22
N PRO A 133 -27.96 -12.23 4.29
CA PRO A 133 -26.54 -12.56 4.16
C PRO A 133 -26.27 -13.89 3.44
N VAL A 134 -27.25 -14.80 3.38
CA VAL A 134 -27.11 -16.12 2.74
C VAL A 134 -26.85 -15.99 1.24
N LYS A 135 -27.62 -15.13 0.55
CA LYS A 135 -27.45 -14.90 -0.91
C LYS A 135 -26.13 -14.22 -1.25
N MET A 136 -25.71 -13.32 -0.36
CA MET A 136 -24.39 -12.69 -0.44
C MET A 136 -23.28 -13.74 -0.26
N MET A 137 -23.39 -14.63 0.73
CA MET A 137 -22.44 -15.71 0.98
C MET A 137 -22.35 -16.72 -0.18
N GLU A 138 -23.48 -17.11 -0.78
CA GLU A 138 -23.50 -17.99 -1.96
C GLU A 138 -22.65 -17.41 -3.10
N SER A 139 -22.81 -16.10 -3.36
CA SER A 139 -22.05 -15.39 -4.39
C SER A 139 -20.59 -15.23 -4.03
N TYR A 140 -20.30 -15.00 -2.74
CA TYR A 140 -18.96 -14.98 -2.21
C TYR A 140 -18.21 -16.30 -2.43
N ILE A 141 -18.82 -17.42 -2.05
CA ILE A 141 -18.26 -18.76 -2.24
C ILE A 141 -18.13 -19.08 -3.73
N ALA A 142 -19.05 -18.64 -4.59
CA ALA A 142 -18.94 -18.83 -6.03
C ALA A 142 -17.70 -18.14 -6.60
N VAL A 143 -17.40 -16.91 -6.17
CA VAL A 143 -16.13 -16.26 -6.54
C VAL A 143 -14.96 -17.02 -5.95
N LEU A 144 -14.94 -17.34 -4.65
CA LEU A 144 -13.83 -18.08 -4.05
C LEU A 144 -13.49 -19.40 -4.76
N THR A 145 -14.51 -20.15 -5.17
CA THR A 145 -14.35 -21.52 -5.69
C THR A 145 -14.22 -21.58 -7.21
N LYS A 146 -14.82 -20.62 -7.94
CA LYS A 146 -14.89 -20.64 -9.40
C LYS A 146 -14.31 -19.39 -10.06
N GLY A 147 -14.01 -18.36 -9.30
CA GLY A 147 -13.57 -17.06 -9.78
C GLY A 147 -14.64 -16.23 -10.48
N ILE A 148 -15.92 -16.62 -10.36
CA ILE A 148 -17.01 -16.03 -11.13
C ILE A 148 -18.24 -15.78 -10.26
N CYS A 149 -18.84 -14.59 -10.39
CA CYS A 149 -20.18 -14.31 -9.90
C CYS A 149 -21.03 -13.79 -11.08
N GLN A 150 -22.12 -14.51 -11.37
CA GLN A 150 -23.10 -14.11 -12.38
C GLN A 150 -24.34 -13.60 -11.67
N SER A 151 -24.83 -12.45 -12.11
CA SER A 151 -26.11 -11.90 -11.65
C SER A 151 -26.80 -11.24 -12.85
N GLU A 152 -28.07 -11.59 -13.06
CA GLU A 152 -28.87 -11.11 -14.20
C GLU A 152 -28.93 -9.57 -14.28
N GLU A 153 -28.80 -8.88 -13.13
CA GLU A 153 -28.88 -7.41 -13.05
C GLU A 153 -27.49 -6.73 -12.91
N ASN A 154 -26.44 -7.46 -12.49
CA ASN A 154 -25.13 -6.86 -12.20
C ASN A 154 -24.04 -7.19 -13.21
N GLY A 155 -24.38 -7.95 -14.25
CA GLY A 155 -23.41 -8.50 -15.20
C GLY A 155 -22.59 -9.65 -14.59
N SER A 156 -21.49 -10.00 -15.25
CA SER A 156 -20.57 -11.04 -14.80
C SER A 156 -19.33 -10.42 -14.15
N PHE A 157 -19.04 -10.80 -12.91
CA PHE A 157 -17.74 -10.59 -12.30
C PHE A 157 -16.84 -11.79 -12.58
N LEU A 158 -15.63 -11.53 -13.08
CA LEU A 158 -14.60 -12.53 -13.31
C LEU A 158 -13.34 -12.08 -12.56
N SER A 159 -12.86 -12.88 -11.61
CA SER A 159 -11.66 -12.55 -10.84
C SER A 159 -10.44 -12.32 -11.75
N ARG A 160 -10.32 -13.10 -12.83
CA ARG A 160 -9.23 -13.04 -13.80
C ARG A 160 -9.16 -11.72 -14.59
N ASP A 161 -10.21 -10.91 -14.56
CA ASP A 161 -10.22 -9.60 -15.24
C ASP A 161 -9.42 -8.56 -14.43
N PHE A 162 -9.10 -8.87 -13.18
CA PHE A 162 -8.35 -8.00 -12.27
C PHE A 162 -6.93 -8.50 -12.09
N ASP A 163 -5.98 -7.75 -12.63
CA ASP A 163 -4.55 -8.04 -12.54
C ASP A 163 -3.90 -7.23 -11.41
N GLY A 164 -3.09 -7.90 -10.57
CA GLY A 164 -2.43 -7.25 -9.43
C GLY A 164 -1.42 -6.17 -9.83
N ARG A 165 -0.75 -6.29 -10.99
CA ARG A 165 0.18 -5.24 -11.46
C ARG A 165 -0.57 -4.00 -11.90
N LYS A 166 -1.74 -4.16 -12.52
CA LYS A 166 -2.63 -3.02 -12.80
C LYS A 166 -3.04 -2.32 -11.50
N ALA A 167 -3.29 -3.08 -10.42
CA ALA A 167 -3.57 -2.50 -9.11
C ALA A 167 -2.36 -1.72 -8.56
N TYR A 168 -1.12 -2.16 -8.80
CA TYR A 168 0.09 -1.39 -8.40
C TYR A 168 0.27 -0.10 -9.21
N LEU A 169 -0.19 -0.09 -10.47
CA LEU A 169 -0.03 1.03 -11.41
C LEU A 169 -1.22 1.99 -11.46
N ALA A 170 -2.31 1.73 -10.74
CA ALA A 170 -3.51 2.57 -10.81
C ALA A 170 -3.38 3.92 -10.06
N GLY A 171 -2.24 4.20 -9.42
CA GLY A 171 -1.95 5.51 -8.82
C GLY A 171 -1.09 6.40 -9.73
N SER A 172 -1.18 7.72 -9.57
CA SER A 172 -0.45 8.70 -10.39
C SER A 172 0.82 9.18 -9.69
N ILE A 173 1.99 8.76 -10.16
CA ILE A 173 3.28 9.31 -9.70
C ILE A 173 3.44 10.75 -10.19
N LYS A 174 2.91 11.07 -11.39
CA LYS A 174 2.93 12.43 -11.91
C LYS A 174 2.23 13.40 -10.97
N ASP A 175 1.16 12.99 -10.31
CA ASP A 175 0.45 13.84 -9.33
C ASP A 175 1.32 14.10 -8.09
N ILE A 176 2.00 13.08 -7.56
CA ILE A 176 2.96 13.25 -6.45
C ILE A 176 4.05 14.25 -6.85
N VAL A 177 4.64 14.08 -8.03
CA VAL A 177 5.70 14.97 -8.50
C VAL A 177 5.17 16.38 -8.74
N SER A 178 3.95 16.53 -9.26
CA SER A 178 3.33 17.84 -9.44
C SER A 178 3.12 18.57 -8.11
N GLN A 179 2.85 17.82 -7.04
CA GLN A 179 2.61 18.38 -5.71
C GLN A 179 3.91 18.74 -4.97
N PHE A 180 4.91 17.87 -5.01
CA PHE A 180 6.14 18.02 -4.20
C PHE A 180 7.39 18.42 -5.00
N GLY A 181 7.34 18.39 -6.33
CA GLY A 181 8.46 18.72 -7.20
C GLY A 181 9.73 17.99 -6.82
N MET A 182 10.81 18.75 -6.60
CA MET A 182 12.11 18.22 -6.18
C MET A 182 12.08 17.49 -4.83
N GLU A 183 11.14 17.82 -3.93
CA GLU A 183 11.02 17.17 -2.62
C GLU A 183 10.52 15.72 -2.74
N THR A 184 9.98 15.31 -3.89
CA THR A 184 9.67 13.90 -4.19
C THR A 184 10.87 12.99 -3.98
N VAL A 185 12.10 13.50 -4.17
CA VAL A 185 13.32 12.75 -3.89
C VAL A 185 13.43 12.33 -2.43
N ILE A 186 12.86 13.09 -1.49
CA ILE A 186 12.84 12.74 -0.07
C ILE A 186 12.01 11.46 0.13
N LEU A 187 10.85 11.37 -0.52
CA LEU A 187 9.98 10.18 -0.48
C LEU A 187 10.69 8.98 -1.11
N HIS A 188 11.27 9.15 -2.29
CA HIS A 188 12.06 8.11 -2.96
C HIS A 188 13.21 7.61 -2.06
N THR A 189 14.00 8.51 -1.48
CA THR A 189 15.10 8.16 -0.58
C THR A 189 14.61 7.45 0.67
N ALA A 190 13.53 7.94 1.30
CA ALA A 190 12.93 7.30 2.47
C ALA A 190 12.52 5.85 2.17
N LEU A 191 11.90 5.62 1.02
CA LEU A 191 11.53 4.29 0.55
C LEU A 191 12.76 3.43 0.29
N MET A 192 13.75 3.94 -0.45
CA MET A 192 15.01 3.23 -0.69
C MET A 192 15.69 2.79 0.61
N LEU A 193 15.61 3.60 1.66
CA LEU A 193 16.21 3.31 2.96
C LEU A 193 15.27 2.57 3.93
N LYS A 194 14.10 2.09 3.47
CA LYS A 194 13.06 1.43 4.28
C LYS A 194 12.67 2.22 5.54
N LYS A 195 12.58 3.55 5.40
CA LYS A 195 12.17 4.46 6.47
C LYS A 195 10.66 4.40 6.70
N ARG A 196 10.25 4.85 7.89
CA ARG A 196 8.85 4.94 8.31
C ARG A 196 8.27 6.25 7.79
N ILE A 197 7.34 6.14 6.84
CA ILE A 197 6.65 7.28 6.23
C ILE A 197 5.24 7.35 6.80
N VAL A 198 4.90 8.47 7.41
CA VAL A 198 3.53 8.77 7.85
C VAL A 198 2.95 9.85 6.97
N VAL A 199 1.74 9.64 6.48
CA VAL A 199 0.99 10.57 5.63
C VAL A 199 -0.27 11.00 6.35
N TYR A 200 -0.52 12.30 6.41
CA TYR A 200 -1.73 12.88 6.97
C TYR A 200 -2.52 13.61 5.88
N HIS A 201 -3.84 13.40 5.87
CA HIS A 201 -4.80 14.26 5.17
C HIS A 201 -6.19 14.10 5.80
N PRO A 202 -7.01 15.16 5.94
CA PRO A 202 -8.34 15.05 6.55
C PRO A 202 -9.35 14.20 5.75
N LYS A 203 -9.10 13.98 4.45
CA LYS A 203 -9.90 13.09 3.58
C LYS A 203 -9.18 11.77 3.36
N ILE A 204 -9.83 10.66 3.73
CA ILE A 204 -9.25 9.31 3.61
C ILE A 204 -8.98 8.91 2.16
N GLU A 205 -9.77 9.37 1.19
CA GLU A 205 -9.58 9.05 -0.22
C GLU A 205 -8.22 9.56 -0.71
N ALA A 206 -7.87 10.79 -0.35
CA ALA A 206 -6.58 11.38 -0.70
C ALA A 206 -5.42 10.65 -0.01
N VAL A 207 -5.59 10.24 1.26
CA VAL A 207 -4.59 9.41 1.96
C VAL A 207 -4.39 8.08 1.22
N GLN A 208 -5.47 7.39 0.90
CA GLN A 208 -5.43 6.08 0.25
C GLN A 208 -4.85 6.16 -1.15
N GLU A 209 -5.19 7.19 -1.92
CA GLU A 209 -4.67 7.45 -3.27
C GLU A 209 -3.18 7.82 -3.29
N PHE A 210 -2.76 8.65 -2.34
CA PHE A 210 -1.35 9.03 -2.22
C PHE A 210 -0.50 7.84 -1.75
N THR A 211 -0.89 7.21 -0.64
CA THR A 211 -0.10 6.13 -0.01
C THR A 211 0.06 4.91 -0.92
N ARG A 212 -0.98 4.52 -1.68
CA ARG A 212 -0.90 3.38 -2.62
C ARG A 212 0.10 3.58 -3.74
N THR A 213 0.44 4.83 -4.06
CA THR A 213 1.30 5.19 -5.20
C THR A 213 2.77 5.17 -4.80
N LEU A 214 3.09 5.44 -3.53
CA LEU A 214 4.46 5.56 -3.04
C LEU A 214 5.36 4.34 -3.32
N PRO A 215 4.94 3.07 -3.16
CA PRO A 215 5.83 1.93 -3.42
C PRO A 215 6.31 1.87 -4.89
N ALA A 216 5.60 2.50 -5.82
CA ALA A 216 6.01 2.54 -7.22
C ALA A 216 7.26 3.40 -7.47
N LEU A 217 7.62 4.31 -6.55
CA LEU A 217 8.92 5.02 -6.58
C LEU A 217 10.11 4.07 -6.37
N VAL A 218 9.88 2.87 -5.81
CA VAL A 218 10.90 1.83 -5.60
C VAL A 218 10.46 0.52 -6.27
N TRP A 219 10.10 0.62 -7.56
CA TRP A 219 9.49 -0.46 -8.34
C TRP A 219 10.25 -1.79 -8.32
N HIS A 220 11.57 -1.78 -8.11
CA HIS A 220 12.39 -2.99 -8.00
C HIS A 220 11.95 -3.95 -6.89
N ARG A 221 11.21 -3.47 -5.87
CA ARG A 221 10.72 -4.32 -4.76
C ARG A 221 9.34 -4.91 -4.99
N GLN A 222 8.48 -4.23 -5.76
CA GLN A 222 7.08 -4.59 -5.98
C GLN A 222 6.32 -5.00 -4.69
N ASP A 223 6.61 -4.33 -3.57
CA ASP A 223 6.12 -4.71 -2.25
C ASP A 223 5.09 -3.71 -1.73
N TRP A 224 3.81 -4.07 -1.84
CA TRP A 224 2.69 -3.30 -1.28
C TRP A 224 2.35 -3.74 0.16
N THR A 225 3.02 -4.74 0.72
CA THR A 225 2.75 -5.22 2.10
C THR A 225 3.20 -4.22 3.17
N ILE A 226 4.02 -3.23 2.80
CA ILE A 226 4.45 -2.13 3.67
C ILE A 226 3.39 -1.04 3.87
N LEU A 227 2.26 -1.13 3.16
CA LEU A 227 1.20 -0.13 3.16
C LEU A 227 0.18 -0.34 4.27
N HIS A 228 -0.07 0.72 5.02
CA HIS A 228 -1.11 0.84 6.03
C HIS A 228 -1.94 2.10 5.75
N SER A 229 -2.71 2.08 4.66
CA SER A 229 -3.37 3.25 4.05
C SER A 229 -4.53 3.85 4.85
N TYR A 230 -4.95 3.23 5.95
CA TYR A 230 -5.99 3.74 6.83
C TYR A 230 -5.74 3.31 8.28
N MET A 231 -4.97 4.11 9.01
CA MET A 231 -4.60 3.90 10.41
C MET A 231 -5.35 4.87 11.31
N HIS A 232 -5.62 4.44 12.54
CA HIS A 232 -6.07 5.30 13.63
C HIS A 232 -5.02 5.30 14.74
N LEU A 233 -5.02 6.34 15.58
CA LEU A 233 -4.16 6.43 16.77
C LEU A 233 -4.65 5.53 17.92
N HIS A 234 -4.84 4.24 17.63
CA HIS A 234 -5.30 3.24 18.58
C HIS A 234 -4.15 2.26 18.90
N ALA A 235 -3.94 1.95 20.19
CA ALA A 235 -2.79 1.16 20.67
C ALA A 235 -2.57 -0.14 19.88
N GLU A 236 -3.62 -0.93 19.71
CA GLU A 236 -3.60 -2.18 18.93
C GLU A 236 -3.05 -2.02 17.50
N GLU A 237 -3.40 -0.93 16.80
CA GLU A 237 -2.94 -0.66 15.44
C GLU A 237 -1.48 -0.18 15.45
N LEU A 238 -1.14 0.70 16.40
CA LEU A 238 0.20 1.26 16.55
C LEU A 238 1.25 0.22 16.94
N GLU A 239 0.90 -0.71 17.85
CA GLU A 239 1.77 -1.83 18.22
C GLU A 239 2.13 -2.67 17.00
N GLY A 240 1.14 -3.01 16.17
CA GLY A 240 1.38 -3.76 14.93
C GLY A 240 2.27 -2.99 13.96
N LEU A 241 2.08 -1.68 13.84
CA LEU A 241 2.87 -0.81 12.97
C LEU A 241 4.33 -0.69 13.44
N GLN A 242 4.56 -0.54 14.75
CA GLN A 242 5.90 -0.42 15.33
C GLN A 242 6.74 -1.69 15.24
N MET A 243 6.12 -2.85 15.01
CA MET A 243 6.82 -4.10 14.73
C MET A 243 7.40 -4.17 13.30
N CYS A 244 6.98 -3.28 12.40
CA CYS A 244 7.53 -3.18 11.05
C CYS A 244 8.79 -2.30 11.04
N THR A 245 9.82 -2.77 10.32
CA THR A 245 11.10 -2.04 10.20
C THR A 245 10.99 -0.80 9.32
N GLY A 246 10.12 -0.83 8.31
CA GLY A 246 9.77 0.28 7.43
C GLY A 246 8.34 0.12 6.93
N TYR A 247 7.64 1.24 6.74
CA TYR A 247 6.23 1.25 6.34
C TYR A 247 5.81 2.59 5.76
N ILE A 248 4.66 2.58 5.10
CA ILE A 248 3.88 3.77 4.73
C ILE A 248 2.55 3.70 5.47
N ALA A 249 2.28 4.64 6.36
CA ALA A 249 1.05 4.67 7.16
C ALA A 249 0.26 5.96 6.91
N GLY A 250 -1.02 5.81 6.60
CA GLY A 250 -1.94 6.91 6.32
C GLY A 250 -2.88 7.19 7.49
N PHE A 251 -3.04 8.46 7.86
CA PHE A 251 -3.87 8.91 8.98
C PHE A 251 -4.80 10.06 8.55
N VAL A 252 -5.95 10.14 9.20
CA VAL A 252 -6.92 11.24 9.05
C VAL A 252 -6.92 12.19 10.25
N GLU A 253 -6.27 11.81 11.35
CA GLU A 253 -6.08 12.61 12.56
C GLU A 253 -4.73 13.38 12.51
N LEU A 254 -4.77 14.71 12.60
CA LEU A 254 -3.57 15.55 12.54
C LEU A 254 -2.65 15.31 13.73
N GLU A 255 -3.19 14.82 14.84
CA GLU A 255 -2.48 14.50 16.07
C GLU A 255 -1.29 13.55 15.85
N VAL A 256 -1.26 12.79 14.75
CA VAL A 256 -0.11 11.97 14.37
C VAL A 256 1.16 12.81 14.13
N SER A 257 1.04 14.08 13.75
CA SER A 257 2.17 15.00 13.58
C SER A 257 2.94 15.23 14.89
N ASN A 258 2.30 15.00 16.04
CA ASN A 258 2.90 15.14 17.36
C ASN A 258 3.57 13.83 17.84
N ARG A 259 3.69 12.82 16.96
CA ARG A 259 4.21 11.48 17.27
C ARG A 259 5.46 11.14 16.44
N PRO A 260 6.59 11.85 16.63
CA PRO A 260 7.83 11.57 15.91
C PRO A 260 8.42 10.18 16.21
N ASP A 261 7.91 9.49 17.23
CA ASP A 261 8.19 8.08 17.48
C ASP A 261 7.64 7.15 16.39
N LEU A 262 6.61 7.59 15.64
CA LEU A 262 5.95 6.82 14.58
C LEU A 262 6.52 7.07 13.17
N TYR A 263 7.44 8.00 12.98
CA TYR A 263 7.92 8.29 11.63
C TYR A 263 9.36 8.78 11.59
N ASP A 264 9.98 8.51 10.46
CA ASP A 264 11.23 9.12 10.02
C ASP A 264 10.92 10.28 9.06
N VAL A 265 9.86 10.14 8.25
CA VAL A 265 9.35 11.16 7.34
C VAL A 265 7.85 11.32 7.56
N PHE A 266 7.42 12.56 7.80
CA PHE A 266 6.02 12.94 7.89
C PHE A 266 5.63 13.76 6.66
N VAL A 267 4.52 13.40 6.04
CA VAL A 267 3.94 14.09 4.88
C VAL A 267 2.61 14.67 5.31
N ASN A 268 2.54 15.99 5.40
CA ASN A 268 1.29 16.70 5.51
C ASN A 268 0.77 16.95 4.09
N LEU A 269 -0.08 16.05 3.60
CA LEU A 269 -0.58 16.10 2.23
C LEU A 269 -1.52 17.30 2.02
N ALA A 270 -2.19 17.78 3.07
CA ALA A 270 -3.10 18.92 2.98
C ALA A 270 -2.34 20.22 2.71
N ASP A 271 -1.15 20.36 3.31
CA ASP A 271 -0.30 21.55 3.17
C ASP A 271 0.86 21.34 2.18
N SER A 272 0.93 20.17 1.52
CA SER A 272 2.02 19.77 0.62
C SER A 272 3.40 19.90 1.25
N GLU A 273 3.53 19.53 2.53
CA GLU A 273 4.77 19.67 3.30
C GLU A 273 5.37 18.31 3.66
N ILE A 274 6.68 18.16 3.48
CA ILE A 274 7.45 16.99 3.91
C ILE A 274 8.40 17.38 5.04
N THR A 275 8.24 16.75 6.20
CA THR A 275 9.09 16.94 7.37
C THR A 275 9.91 15.69 7.67
N ILE A 276 11.23 15.83 7.83
CA ILE A 276 12.11 14.74 8.26
C ILE A 276 12.31 14.82 9.79
N ALA A 277 12.01 13.73 10.48
CA ALA A 277 12.18 13.64 11.93
C ALA A 277 13.66 13.82 12.34
N PRO A 278 13.95 14.45 13.49
CA PRO A 278 15.33 14.71 13.92
C PRO A 278 16.25 13.48 13.91
N LEU A 279 15.74 12.32 14.33
CA LEU A 279 16.50 11.06 14.36
C LEU A 279 16.84 10.50 12.97
N ALA A 280 16.09 10.89 11.94
CA ALA A 280 16.29 10.43 10.57
C ALA A 280 17.16 11.39 9.74
N LYS A 281 17.40 12.62 10.20
CA LYS A 281 18.08 13.68 9.43
C LYS A 281 19.44 13.26 8.89
N GLU A 282 20.24 12.56 9.70
CA GLU A 282 21.58 12.11 9.27
C GLU A 282 21.49 11.14 8.09
N ALA A 283 20.71 10.07 8.22
CA ALA A 283 20.50 9.08 7.18
C ALA A 283 19.80 9.66 5.92
N MET A 284 19.02 10.73 6.10
CA MET A 284 18.27 11.42 5.04
C MET A 284 19.02 12.64 4.49
N THR A 285 20.33 12.75 4.70
CA THR A 285 21.13 13.88 4.19
C THR A 285 21.17 13.86 2.66
N MET A 286 20.64 14.91 2.05
CA MET A 286 20.62 15.06 0.59
C MET A 286 21.99 15.53 0.07
N GLY A 287 22.35 15.05 -1.11
CA GLY A 287 23.64 15.28 -1.73
C GLY A 287 23.53 15.37 -3.25
N LYS A 288 24.66 15.42 -3.95
CA LYS A 288 24.67 15.55 -5.41
C LYS A 288 23.90 14.41 -6.10
N LEU A 289 24.09 13.17 -5.67
CA LEU A 289 23.38 12.00 -6.19
C LEU A 289 21.86 12.17 -6.06
N HIS A 290 21.38 12.56 -4.88
CA HIS A 290 19.96 12.80 -4.63
C HIS A 290 19.42 13.92 -5.54
N LYS A 291 20.17 15.02 -5.72
CA LYS A 291 19.77 16.09 -6.65
C LYS A 291 19.62 15.58 -8.08
N GLU A 292 20.54 14.75 -8.56
CA GLU A 292 20.48 14.15 -9.89
C GLU A 292 19.26 13.21 -10.04
N ILE A 293 18.95 12.40 -9.02
CA ILE A 293 17.75 11.55 -8.99
C ILE A 293 16.48 12.41 -9.01
N GLY A 294 16.40 13.44 -8.16
CA GLY A 294 15.24 14.34 -8.11
C GLY A 294 15.02 15.07 -9.43
N GLN A 295 16.09 15.52 -10.09
CA GLN A 295 15.99 16.13 -11.42
C GLN A 295 15.45 15.15 -12.46
N LEU A 296 15.90 13.89 -12.44
CA LEU A 296 15.37 12.85 -13.33
C LEU A 296 13.88 12.58 -13.08
N ILE A 297 13.47 12.48 -11.82
CA ILE A 297 12.05 12.27 -11.45
C ILE A 297 11.19 13.41 -11.99
N VAL A 298 11.58 14.66 -11.70
CA VAL A 298 10.83 15.85 -12.14
C VAL A 298 10.79 15.96 -13.65
N GLN A 299 11.93 15.85 -14.34
CA GLN A 299 12.00 15.95 -15.80
C GLN A 299 11.18 14.85 -16.50
N SER A 300 11.19 13.63 -15.97
CA SER A 300 10.40 12.54 -16.55
C SER A 300 8.90 12.75 -16.33
N ALA A 301 8.48 13.22 -15.16
CA ALA A 301 7.08 13.50 -14.87
C ALA A 301 6.53 14.76 -15.56
N GLU A 302 7.35 15.77 -15.81
CA GLU A 302 6.93 16.98 -16.52
C GLU A 302 6.78 16.76 -18.03
N ASP A 303 7.32 15.66 -18.57
CA ASP A 303 7.16 15.29 -19.97
C ASP A 303 5.68 14.91 -20.25
N PRO A 304 4.96 15.67 -21.09
CA PRO A 304 3.56 15.38 -21.40
C PRO A 304 3.38 14.10 -22.21
N GLU A 305 4.42 13.64 -22.91
CA GLU A 305 4.38 12.41 -23.73
C GLU A 305 4.61 11.14 -22.90
N LYS A 306 5.07 11.29 -21.64
CA LYS A 306 5.30 10.16 -20.73
C LYS A 306 4.09 9.87 -19.85
N SER A 307 3.69 8.61 -19.84
CA SER A 307 2.76 8.03 -18.88
C SER A 307 3.44 7.75 -17.52
N ASP A 308 2.65 7.59 -16.45
CA ASP A 308 3.15 7.17 -15.13
C ASP A 308 4.03 5.93 -15.19
N SER A 309 3.64 4.92 -15.97
CA SER A 309 4.42 3.70 -16.18
C SER A 309 5.82 3.96 -16.74
N GLN A 310 5.95 4.93 -17.64
CA GLN A 310 7.26 5.32 -18.21
C GLN A 310 8.09 6.11 -17.18
N VAL A 311 7.47 6.96 -16.37
CA VAL A 311 8.14 7.64 -15.25
C VAL A 311 8.67 6.63 -14.24
N ILE A 312 7.85 5.64 -13.86
CA ILE A 312 8.24 4.52 -12.99
C ILE A 312 9.43 3.77 -13.59
N GLN A 313 9.40 3.50 -14.88
CA GLN A 313 10.47 2.80 -15.58
C GLN A 313 11.79 3.59 -15.53
N ASP A 314 11.75 4.92 -15.77
CA ASP A 314 12.94 5.77 -15.69
C ASP A 314 13.55 5.78 -14.28
N ILE A 315 12.70 5.86 -13.24
CA ILE A 315 13.12 5.79 -11.84
C ILE A 315 13.73 4.42 -11.53
N ALA A 316 13.12 3.33 -12.02
CA ALA A 316 13.63 1.98 -11.84
C ALA A 316 14.99 1.77 -12.53
N LEU A 317 15.17 2.32 -13.73
CA LEU A 317 16.46 2.32 -14.43
C LEU A 317 17.51 3.09 -13.64
N LYS A 318 17.17 4.28 -13.12
CA LYS A 318 18.09 5.05 -12.27
C LYS A 318 18.46 4.31 -10.99
N THR A 319 17.49 3.63 -10.38
CA THR A 319 17.70 2.78 -9.22
C THR A 319 18.66 1.62 -9.53
N LYS A 320 18.52 1.01 -10.71
CA LYS A 320 19.44 -0.03 -11.18
C LYS A 320 20.87 0.47 -11.38
N GLU A 321 21.06 1.70 -11.86
CA GLU A 321 22.39 2.34 -11.93
C GLU A 321 23.03 2.46 -10.53
N ILE A 322 22.26 2.89 -9.52
CA ILE A 322 22.74 2.99 -8.13
C ILE A 322 23.21 1.63 -7.61
N PHE A 323 22.42 0.57 -7.82
CA PHE A 323 22.84 -0.78 -7.42
C PHE A 323 24.06 -1.28 -8.20
N THR A 324 24.19 -0.91 -9.47
CA THR A 324 25.39 -1.23 -10.27
C THR A 324 26.63 -0.54 -9.70
N HIS A 325 26.50 0.66 -9.11
CA HIS A 325 27.61 1.32 -8.42
C HIS A 325 27.98 0.65 -7.09
N LEU A 326 27.06 -0.06 -6.44
CA LEU A 326 27.32 -0.84 -5.23
C LEU A 326 27.98 -2.21 -5.51
N ALA A 327 27.74 -2.77 -6.70
CA ALA A 327 28.21 -4.11 -7.06
C ALA A 327 29.73 -4.33 -6.92
N PRO A 328 30.63 -3.40 -7.30
CA PRO A 328 32.08 -3.59 -7.15
C PRO A 328 32.55 -3.68 -5.69
N PHE A 329 31.74 -3.20 -4.76
CA PHE A 329 32.03 -3.23 -3.32
C PHE A 329 31.40 -4.42 -2.63
N SER A 330 30.76 -5.31 -3.39
CA SER A 330 30.02 -6.42 -2.84
C SER A 330 30.66 -7.76 -3.21
N GLU A 331 30.80 -8.63 -2.23
CA GLU A 331 31.33 -9.98 -2.38
C GLU A 331 30.21 -11.00 -2.18
N VAL A 332 30.23 -12.09 -2.95
CA VAL A 332 29.29 -13.20 -2.74
C VAL A 332 29.80 -14.02 -1.55
N SER A 333 29.01 -14.14 -0.50
CA SER A 333 29.36 -14.97 0.64
C SER A 333 29.32 -16.45 0.27
N ASP A 334 30.27 -17.22 0.79
CA ASP A 334 30.33 -18.69 0.63
C ASP A 334 29.07 -19.40 1.18
N ASP A 335 28.31 -18.75 2.08
CA ASP A 335 27.12 -19.29 2.72
C ASP A 335 25.82 -18.85 2.01
N GLY A 336 25.51 -19.52 0.88
CA GLY A 336 24.21 -19.41 0.23
C GLY A 336 24.05 -18.27 -0.79
N GLY A 337 25.14 -17.67 -1.27
CA GLY A 337 25.10 -16.71 -2.39
C GLY A 337 24.61 -15.30 -2.04
N LYS A 338 24.53 -14.95 -0.74
CA LYS A 338 24.18 -13.59 -0.32
C LYS A 338 25.27 -12.60 -0.69
N VAL A 339 24.85 -11.44 -1.19
CA VAL A 339 25.74 -10.35 -1.59
C VAL A 339 26.04 -9.49 -0.35
N ILE A 340 27.31 -9.41 0.04
CA ILE A 340 27.76 -8.69 1.22
C ILE A 340 28.66 -7.52 0.80
N LEU A 341 28.32 -6.32 1.22
CA LEU A 341 29.10 -5.10 1.06
C LEU A 341 30.35 -5.12 1.96
N ASN A 342 31.50 -4.89 1.34
CA ASN A 342 32.76 -4.57 1.99
C ASN A 342 32.78 -3.07 2.33
N VAL A 343 32.49 -2.74 3.60
CA VAL A 343 32.36 -1.36 4.08
C VAL A 343 33.69 -0.63 4.01
N GLU A 344 34.81 -1.32 4.23
CA GLU A 344 36.15 -0.74 4.11
C GLU A 344 36.45 -0.34 2.65
N ALA A 345 36.06 -1.16 1.68
CA ALA A 345 36.23 -0.86 0.26
C ALA A 345 35.39 0.36 -0.18
N LEU A 346 34.16 0.50 0.36
CA LEU A 346 33.32 1.67 0.10
C LEU A 346 33.98 2.96 0.63
N LYS A 347 34.54 2.93 1.85
CA LYS A 347 35.22 4.08 2.47
C LYS A 347 36.51 4.48 1.75
N GLN A 348 37.21 3.53 1.13
CA GLN A 348 38.45 3.80 0.39
C GLN A 348 38.23 4.62 -0.89
N GLN A 349 37.02 4.60 -1.48
CA GLN A 349 36.69 5.37 -2.68
C GLN A 349 36.51 6.87 -2.47
N ARG A 350 36.48 7.35 -1.21
CA ARG A 350 36.33 8.78 -0.86
C ARG A 350 35.11 9.43 -1.54
N PHE A 351 33.97 8.76 -1.50
CA PHE A 351 32.72 9.38 -1.91
C PHE A 351 32.43 10.65 -1.07
N PRO A 352 31.66 11.62 -1.61
CA PRO A 352 31.13 12.70 -0.78
C PRO A 352 30.36 12.11 0.42
N PRO A 353 30.45 12.70 1.63
CA PRO A 353 29.89 12.11 2.85
C PRO A 353 28.41 11.70 2.76
N ALA A 354 27.58 12.53 2.11
CA ALA A 354 26.16 12.23 1.92
C ALA A 354 25.92 11.01 1.01
N THR A 355 26.75 10.83 -0.02
CA THR A 355 26.67 9.67 -0.92
C THR A 355 27.14 8.41 -0.22
N GLU A 356 28.27 8.45 0.50
CA GLU A 356 28.75 7.32 1.30
C GLU A 356 27.70 6.87 2.31
N ASN A 357 27.13 7.83 3.05
CA ASN A 357 26.13 7.56 4.07
C ASN A 357 24.86 6.92 3.47
N PHE A 358 24.39 7.44 2.34
CA PHE A 358 23.25 6.86 1.62
C PHE A 358 23.52 5.43 1.16
N LEU A 359 24.68 5.18 0.54
CA LEU A 359 25.05 3.84 0.05
C LEU A 359 25.19 2.82 1.19
N TYR A 360 25.75 3.23 2.34
CA TYR A 360 25.83 2.40 3.53
C TYR A 360 24.44 2.03 4.06
N HIS A 361 23.54 3.01 4.21
CA HIS A 361 22.17 2.76 4.67
C HIS A 361 21.35 1.95 3.66
N LEU A 362 21.56 2.15 2.36
CA LEU A 362 20.92 1.37 1.31
C LEU A 362 21.36 -0.10 1.38
N ALA A 363 22.65 -0.36 1.58
CA ALA A 363 23.16 -1.71 1.78
C ALA A 363 22.57 -2.36 3.05
N ALA A 364 22.42 -1.60 4.14
CA ALA A 364 21.73 -2.08 5.34
C ALA A 364 20.27 -2.45 5.05
N ALA A 365 19.55 -1.59 4.33
CA ALA A 365 18.15 -1.80 3.96
C ALA A 365 17.98 -3.06 3.08
N GLU A 366 18.94 -3.34 2.20
CA GLU A 366 18.95 -4.54 1.35
C GLU A 366 19.61 -5.77 1.98
N GLN A 367 19.90 -5.73 3.29
CA GLN A 367 20.52 -6.85 4.02
C GLN A 367 21.88 -7.28 3.44
N MET A 368 22.63 -6.33 2.88
CA MET A 368 23.94 -6.55 2.29
C MET A 368 25.07 -6.33 3.31
N LEU A 369 24.81 -6.11 4.60
CA LEU A 369 25.87 -5.96 5.60
C LEU A 369 26.21 -7.30 6.26
N LYS A 370 27.50 -7.53 6.55
CA LYS A 370 27.96 -8.60 7.45
C LYS A 370 27.41 -8.29 8.85
N VAL A 371 26.54 -9.16 9.36
CA VAL A 371 26.02 -9.09 10.74
C VAL A 371 27.03 -9.67 11.71
#